data_AF-X1V2F8-F1
#
_entry.id   AF-X1V2F8-F1
#
_cell.length_a   1.000
_cell.length_b   1.000
_cell.length_c   1.000
_cell.angle_alpha   90.00
_cell.angle_beta   90.00
_cell.angle_gamma   90.00
#
_symmetry.space_group_name_H-M   'P 1'
#
loop_
_entity.id
_entity.type
_entity.pdbx_description
1 polymer ?
#
loop_
_entity_poly.entity_id
_entity_poly.type
_entity_poly.pdbx_seq_one_letter_code
_entity_poly.pdbx_strand_id
1 'polypeptide(L)'
;NTEIPVKLLLDTGASHALWLYPKSHPGLKLPEKVADSYLGKGLSGDIYGKLGKIHGFRLGGSIFSSPIVAFPDSASVGNSSGLDDRNGSLGSEILRRFRVIIDYPNKQITLTPINIATITDMNIYTGKFSFS
;
A
#
# COMPACT_ATOMS: atom_id res chain seq x y z
N ASN A 1 -15.47 2.59 -16.38
CA ASN A 1 -14.23 2.83 -15.61
C ASN A 1 -13.03 2.49 -16.48
N THR A 2 -12.11 3.44 -16.63
CA THR A 2 -10.85 3.24 -17.34
C THR A 2 -9.79 2.82 -16.33
N GLU A 3 -9.02 1.78 -16.65
CA GLU A 3 -7.88 1.36 -15.85
C GLU A 3 -6.65 2.19 -16.17
N ILE A 4 -5.92 2.57 -15.14
CA ILE A 4 -4.68 3.33 -15.26
C ILE A 4 -3.54 2.41 -14.84
N PRO A 5 -2.66 1.99 -15.75
CA PRO A 5 -1.48 1.23 -15.37
C PRO A 5 -0.56 2.09 -14.52
N VAL A 6 -0.01 1.52 -13.45
CA VAL A 6 0.87 2.22 -12.52
C VAL A 6 2.12 1.42 -12.21
N LYS A 7 3.24 2.11 -12.05
CA LYS A 7 4.51 1.56 -11.58
C LYS A 7 4.68 1.87 -10.10
N LEU A 8 4.67 0.85 -9.25
CA LEU A 8 4.74 0.99 -7.80
C LEU A 8 6.00 0.34 -7.23
N LEU A 9 6.59 0.96 -6.20
CA LEU A 9 7.56 0.29 -5.33
C LEU A 9 6.83 -0.72 -4.44
N LEU A 10 7.29 -1.96 -4.39
CA LEU A 10 6.87 -2.89 -3.35
C LEU A 10 7.58 -2.53 -2.04
N ASP A 11 6.82 -2.07 -1.05
CA ASP A 11 7.35 -1.49 0.18
C ASP A 11 6.84 -2.27 1.40
N THR A 12 7.67 -3.17 1.92
CA THR A 12 7.34 -3.96 3.10
C THR A 12 7.47 -3.17 4.41
N GLY A 13 8.10 -1.98 4.38
CA GLY A 13 8.18 -1.06 5.52
C GLY A 13 6.97 -0.14 5.65
N ALA A 14 6.17 -0.03 4.60
CA ALA A 14 4.93 0.73 4.57
C ALA A 14 3.75 -0.06 5.19
N SER A 15 3.01 0.57 6.10
CA SER A 15 1.80 -0.03 6.71
C SER A 15 0.52 0.21 5.89
N HIS A 16 0.48 1.25 5.06
CA HIS A 16 -0.67 1.61 4.21
C HIS A 16 -0.92 0.63 3.06
N ALA A 17 -2.07 0.72 2.38
CA ALA A 17 -2.34 -0.01 1.15
C ALA A 17 -1.55 0.53 -0.04
N LEU A 18 -1.79 1.81 -0.35
CA LEU A 18 -1.15 2.50 -1.45
C LEU A 18 -0.74 3.88 -0.98
N TRP A 19 0.40 4.31 -1.49
CA TRP A 19 0.85 5.68 -1.43
C TRP A 19 0.99 6.12 -2.87
N LEU A 20 0.25 7.13 -3.33
CA LEU A 20 0.27 7.58 -4.72
C LEU A 20 0.72 9.03 -4.84
N TYR A 21 1.40 9.34 -5.95
CA TYR A 21 1.79 10.69 -6.34
C TYR A 21 0.86 11.19 -7.45
N PRO A 22 -0.12 12.08 -7.18
CA PRO A 22 -1.08 12.53 -8.19
C PRO A 22 -0.43 13.18 -9.43
N LYS A 23 0.71 13.87 -9.25
CA LYS A 23 1.40 14.53 -10.36
C LYS A 23 2.18 13.56 -11.28
N SER A 24 2.24 12.27 -10.97
CA SER A 24 3.02 11.29 -11.73
C SER A 24 2.32 10.76 -12.98
N HIS A 25 1.01 10.96 -13.13
CA HIS A 25 0.26 10.51 -14.31
C HIS A 25 -1.05 11.31 -14.47
N PRO A 26 -1.47 11.72 -15.69
CA PRO A 26 -2.67 12.55 -15.90
C PRO A 26 -3.98 11.94 -15.37
N GLY A 27 -4.05 10.62 -15.33
CA GLY A 27 -5.19 9.87 -14.79
C GLY A 27 -5.18 9.73 -13.26
N LEU A 28 -4.05 9.96 -12.59
CA LEU A 28 -3.95 9.87 -11.13
C LEU A 28 -4.27 11.24 -10.53
N LYS A 29 -5.48 11.39 -10.00
CA LYS A 29 -5.92 12.61 -9.35
C LYS A 29 -6.28 12.31 -7.90
N LEU A 30 -6.20 13.34 -7.06
CA LEU A 30 -6.80 13.24 -5.74
C LEU A 30 -8.31 12.96 -5.90
N PRO A 31 -8.88 12.03 -5.11
CA PRO A 31 -10.32 11.82 -5.10
C PRO A 31 -11.02 13.07 -4.56
N GLU A 32 -12.31 13.24 -4.88
CA GLU A 32 -13.10 14.40 -4.44
C GLU A 32 -13.16 14.54 -2.92
N LYS A 33 -13.20 13.40 -2.22
CA LYS A 33 -13.22 13.34 -0.76
C LYS A 33 -11.89 12.83 -0.23
N VAL A 34 -11.16 13.73 0.40
CA VAL A 34 -9.90 13.49 1.09
C VAL A 34 -9.94 14.11 2.48
N ALA A 35 -9.15 13.56 3.40
CA ALA A 35 -8.95 14.11 4.74
C ALA A 35 -7.46 14.37 4.96
N ASP A 36 -7.12 15.53 5.52
CA ASP A 36 -5.77 15.80 6.01
C ASP A 36 -5.42 14.85 7.15
N SER A 37 -4.19 14.34 7.16
CA SER A 37 -3.80 13.28 8.05
C SER A 37 -2.29 13.25 8.32
N TYR A 38 -1.94 12.82 9.53
CA TYR A 38 -0.61 12.33 9.84
C TYR A 38 -0.48 10.90 9.31
N LEU A 39 0.46 10.69 8.40
CA LEU A 39 0.60 9.43 7.66
C LEU A 39 1.66 8.51 8.26
N GLY A 40 2.46 9.02 9.19
CA GLY A 40 3.46 8.26 9.94
C GLY A 40 4.79 8.98 10.05
N LYS A 41 5.84 8.23 10.32
CA LYS A 41 7.20 8.74 10.50
C LYS A 41 8.15 7.97 9.58
N GLY A 42 8.87 8.71 8.75
CA GLY A 42 9.96 8.19 7.92
C GLY A 42 11.32 8.55 8.47
N LEU A 43 12.37 8.21 7.71
CA LEU A 43 13.77 8.52 8.06
C LEU A 43 14.00 10.03 8.24
N SER A 44 13.27 10.85 7.49
CA SER A 44 13.37 12.32 7.52
C SER A 44 12.44 12.97 8.55
N GLY A 45 11.74 12.18 9.37
CA GLY A 45 10.81 12.67 10.38
C GLY A 45 9.35 12.45 10.00
N ASP A 46 8.50 13.34 10.49
CA ASP A 46 7.04 13.20 10.41
C ASP A 46 6.52 13.42 8.99
N ILE A 47 5.58 12.57 8.57
CA ILE A 47 5.01 12.56 7.24
C ILE A 47 3.54 12.98 7.33
N TYR A 48 3.21 14.08 6.66
CA TYR A 48 1.86 14.58 6.53
C TYR A 48 1.35 14.47 5.09
N GLY A 49 0.05 14.51 4.94
CA GLY A 49 -0.62 14.61 3.65
C GLY A 49 -2.07 14.26 3.78
N LYS A 50 -2.61 13.53 2.80
CA LYS A 50 -4.05 13.25 2.70
C LYS A 50 -4.34 11.76 2.62
N LEU A 51 -5.46 11.35 3.20
CA LEU A 51 -6.07 10.04 2.97
C LEU A 51 -7.30 10.21 2.08
N GLY A 52 -7.46 9.31 1.11
CA GLY A 52 -8.63 9.29 0.23
C GLY A 52 -8.99 7.88 -0.20
N LYS A 53 -10.24 7.67 -0.62
CA LYS A 53 -10.69 6.40 -1.20
C LYS A 53 -10.69 6.49 -2.72
N ILE A 54 -10.10 5.50 -3.38
CA ILE A 54 -10.20 5.33 -4.85
C ILE A 54 -11.24 4.25 -5.17
N HIS A 55 -11.79 4.20 -6.38
CA HIS A 55 -12.83 3.21 -6.72
C HIS A 55 -12.35 1.77 -6.60
N GLY A 56 -11.11 1.50 -7.00
CA GLY A 56 -10.50 0.20 -6.80
C GLY A 56 -9.05 0.15 -7.24
N PHE A 57 -8.38 -0.91 -6.83
CA PHE A 57 -7.03 -1.25 -7.20
C PHE A 57 -7.00 -2.71 -7.69
N ARG A 58 -6.27 -2.98 -8.77
CA ARG A 58 -6.09 -4.34 -9.28
C ARG A 58 -4.62 -4.71 -9.24
N LEU A 59 -4.34 -5.91 -8.74
CA LEU A 59 -3.01 -6.51 -8.74
C LEU A 59 -3.14 -7.98 -9.16
N GLY A 60 -2.69 -8.29 -10.37
CA GLY A 60 -2.97 -9.58 -11.00
C GLY A 60 -4.48 -9.84 -11.09
N GLY A 61 -4.91 -11.03 -10.67
CA GLY A 61 -6.33 -11.39 -10.59
C GLY A 61 -7.10 -10.82 -9.39
N SER A 62 -6.41 -10.17 -8.43
CA SER A 62 -7.03 -9.65 -7.22
C SER A 62 -7.55 -8.23 -7.42
N ILE A 63 -8.80 -7.97 -7.00
CA ILE A 63 -9.44 -6.66 -7.04
C ILE A 63 -9.73 -6.19 -5.62
N PHE A 64 -9.27 -4.99 -5.28
CA PHE A 64 -9.51 -4.32 -4.01
C PHE A 64 -10.50 -3.18 -4.25
N SER A 65 -11.72 -3.32 -3.72
CA SER A 65 -12.75 -2.30 -3.83
C SER A 65 -12.56 -1.21 -2.79
N SER A 66 -12.63 0.06 -3.21
CA SER A 66 -12.61 1.21 -2.29
C SER A 66 -11.44 1.28 -1.28
N PRO A 67 -10.18 0.94 -1.66
CA PRO A 67 -9.07 0.99 -0.71
C PRO A 67 -8.78 2.43 -0.27
N ILE A 68 -8.33 2.57 0.97
CA ILE A 68 -7.81 3.85 1.50
C ILE A 68 -6.38 4.01 0.97
N VAL A 69 -6.11 5.19 0.42
CA VAL A 69 -4.84 5.54 -0.23
C VAL A 69 -4.27 6.78 0.44
N ALA A 70 -2.97 6.76 0.71
CA ALA A 70 -2.19 7.89 1.18
C ALA A 70 -1.67 8.74 0.01
N PHE A 71 -1.75 10.06 0.17
CA PHE A 71 -1.25 11.06 -0.77
C PHE A 71 -0.38 12.07 -0.01
N PRO A 72 0.91 11.79 0.15
CA PRO A 72 1.76 12.57 1.04
C PRO A 72 2.21 13.87 0.42
N ASP A 73 2.37 14.88 1.27
CA ASP A 73 2.80 16.20 0.83
C ASP A 73 4.26 16.16 0.40
N SER A 74 4.59 16.79 -0.73
CA SER A 74 5.95 16.78 -1.28
C SER A 74 6.99 17.32 -0.29
N ALA A 75 6.60 18.23 0.59
CA ALA A 75 7.46 18.76 1.65
C ALA A 75 7.84 17.71 2.71
N SER A 76 6.97 16.72 2.96
CA SER A 76 7.18 15.68 3.97
C SER A 76 8.01 14.49 3.47
N VAL A 77 8.13 14.29 2.16
CA VAL A 77 8.80 13.11 1.58
C VAL A 77 10.20 13.40 0.99
N GLY A 78 10.63 14.67 0.99
CA GLY A 78 11.90 15.09 0.41
C GLY A 78 12.06 14.64 -1.06
N ASN A 79 13.31 14.39 -1.46
CA ASN A 79 13.65 13.99 -2.83
C ASN A 79 13.11 12.62 -3.25
N SER A 80 12.46 11.82 -2.38
CA SER A 80 11.93 10.51 -2.77
C SER A 80 10.75 10.57 -3.74
N SER A 81 10.10 11.74 -3.83
CA SER A 81 8.98 11.98 -4.74
C SER A 81 9.47 12.06 -6.19
N GLY A 82 9.25 11.00 -6.96
CA GLY A 82 9.51 10.97 -8.41
C GLY A 82 10.87 10.45 -8.85
N LEU A 83 11.68 9.83 -7.97
CA LEU A 83 13.06 9.42 -8.31
C LEU A 83 13.22 8.42 -9.46
N ASP A 84 12.18 7.74 -9.94
CA ASP A 84 12.34 6.68 -10.96
C ASP A 84 11.11 6.47 -11.86
N ASP A 85 10.38 7.53 -12.18
CA ASP A 85 9.14 7.44 -12.97
C ASP A 85 8.09 6.50 -12.34
N ARG A 86 8.09 6.43 -11.00
CA ARG A 86 7.14 5.63 -10.20
C ARG A 86 5.93 6.47 -9.82
N ASN A 87 4.77 5.83 -9.80
CA ASN A 87 3.52 6.45 -9.41
C ASN A 87 3.27 6.40 -7.89
N GLY A 88 4.09 5.66 -7.14
CA GLY A 88 3.88 5.46 -5.72
C GLY A 88 4.53 4.21 -5.12
N SER A 89 4.01 3.78 -3.97
CA SER A 89 4.35 2.51 -3.32
C SER A 89 3.12 1.66 -2.98
N LEU A 90 3.32 0.35 -3.00
CA LEU A 90 2.40 -0.70 -2.57
C LEU A 90 2.85 -1.20 -1.20
N GLY A 91 2.04 -0.95 -0.18
CA GLY A 91 2.39 -1.26 1.20
C GLY A 91 1.74 -2.55 1.73
N SER A 92 2.04 -2.81 3.00
CA SER A 92 1.70 -4.05 3.70
C SER A 92 0.19 -4.31 3.80
N GLU A 93 -0.65 -3.28 3.71
CA GLU A 93 -2.10 -3.50 3.77
C GLU A 93 -2.58 -4.37 2.59
N ILE A 94 -1.96 -4.21 1.41
CA ILE A 94 -2.23 -5.07 0.25
C ILE A 94 -1.35 -6.32 0.31
N LEU A 95 -0.04 -6.18 0.58
CA LEU A 95 0.91 -7.29 0.52
C LEU A 95 0.54 -8.44 1.46
N ARG A 96 -0.05 -8.16 2.63
CA ARG A 96 -0.49 -9.19 3.58
C ARG A 96 -1.52 -10.17 3.02
N ARG A 97 -2.17 -9.85 1.89
CA ARG A 97 -3.16 -10.72 1.22
C ARG A 97 -2.51 -11.75 0.31
N PHE A 98 -1.19 -11.72 0.18
CA PHE A 98 -0.41 -12.60 -0.68
C PHE A 98 0.69 -13.29 0.12
N ARG A 99 1.02 -14.52 -0.27
CA ARG A 99 2.36 -15.06 -0.03
C ARG A 99 3.30 -14.36 -1.03
N VAL A 100 4.30 -13.66 -0.51
CA VAL A 100 5.27 -12.90 -1.30
C VAL A 100 6.60 -13.64 -1.31
N ILE A 101 7.14 -13.92 -2.49
CA ILE A 101 8.49 -14.46 -2.67
C ILE A 101 9.28 -13.43 -3.48
N ILE A 102 10.41 -12.97 -2.94
CA ILE A 102 11.33 -12.07 -3.62
C ILE A 102 12.59 -12.86 -3.96
N ASP A 103 12.76 -13.15 -5.24
CA ASP A 103 13.93 -13.81 -5.80
C ASP A 103 14.88 -12.74 -6.34
N TYR A 104 15.79 -12.27 -5.47
CA TYR A 104 16.73 -11.20 -5.80
C TYR A 104 17.68 -11.57 -6.94
N PRO A 105 18.34 -12.76 -6.97
CA PRO A 105 19.21 -13.14 -8.08
C PRO A 105 18.51 -13.13 -9.43
N ASN A 106 17.27 -13.65 -9.49
CA ASN A 106 16.52 -13.69 -10.75
C ASN A 106 15.68 -12.44 -11.01
N LYS A 107 15.72 -11.44 -10.11
CA LYS A 107 14.95 -10.18 -10.20
C LYS A 107 13.44 -10.43 -10.37
N GLN A 108 12.91 -11.42 -9.66
CA GLN A 108 11.51 -11.82 -9.76
C GLN A 108 10.78 -11.67 -8.43
N ILE A 109 9.51 -11.31 -8.53
CA ILE A 109 8.58 -11.30 -7.39
C ILE A 109 7.40 -12.18 -7.74
N THR A 110 7.11 -13.15 -6.88
CA THR A 110 5.90 -13.98 -6.99
C THR A 110 4.92 -13.58 -5.91
N LEU A 111 3.68 -13.28 -6.33
CA LEU A 111 2.56 -12.95 -5.44
C LEU A 111 1.49 -14.03 -5.60
N THR A 112 1.28 -14.83 -4.56
CA THR A 112 0.22 -15.85 -4.56
C THR A 112 -0.89 -15.42 -3.61
N PRO A 113 -2.13 -15.20 -4.07
CA PRO A 113 -3.24 -14.85 -3.19
C PRO A 113 -3.42 -15.88 -2.07
N ILE A 114 -3.62 -15.40 -0.84
CA ILE A 114 -3.96 -16.27 0.28
C ILE A 114 -5.49 -16.44 0.29
N ASN A 115 -5.95 -17.63 -0.08
CA ASN A 115 -7.36 -18.00 0.05
C ASN A 115 -7.64 -18.39 1.51
N ILE A 116 -8.22 -17.47 2.27
CA ILE A 116 -8.75 -17.77 3.60
C ILE A 116 -10.15 -18.39 3.41
N ALA A 117 -10.21 -19.56 2.79
CA ALA A 117 -11.41 -20.38 2.90
C ALA A 117 -11.41 -20.98 4.32
N THR A 118 -12.26 -20.44 5.19
CA THR A 118 -12.67 -20.98 6.50
C THR A 118 -11.55 -21.21 7.53
N ILE A 119 -11.19 -20.17 8.29
CA ILE A 119 -10.71 -20.32 9.67
C ILE A 119 -11.96 -20.43 10.56
N THR A 120 -12.63 -21.57 10.54
CA THR A 120 -13.62 -21.96 11.56
C THR A 120 -13.14 -23.10 12.44
N ASP A 121 -12.01 -23.76 12.10
CA ASP A 121 -11.55 -24.97 12.80
C ASP A 121 -10.23 -24.80 13.59
N MET A 122 -9.74 -23.57 13.77
CA MET A 122 -8.66 -23.34 14.73
C MET A 122 -9.24 -22.89 16.06
N ASN A 123 -9.26 -23.82 17.02
CA ASN A 123 -9.36 -23.49 18.45
C ASN A 123 -8.24 -22.50 18.80
N ILE A 124 -8.59 -21.23 18.94
CA ILE A 124 -7.70 -20.21 19.46
C ILE A 124 -7.47 -20.54 20.94
N TYR A 125 -6.32 -21.13 21.26
CA TYR A 125 -5.83 -21.17 22.63
C TYR A 125 -5.52 -19.73 23.06
N THR A 126 -6.45 -19.08 23.75
CA THR A 126 -6.21 -17.82 24.44
C THR A 126 -5.39 -18.11 25.71
N GLY A 127 -4.07 -18.18 25.57
CA GLY A 127 -3.17 -18.09 26.72
C GLY A 127 -3.17 -16.66 27.27
N LYS A 128 -3.45 -16.49 28.57
CA LYS A 128 -3.21 -15.21 29.26
C LYS A 128 -1.70 -14.99 29.32
N PHE A 129 -1.22 -13.94 28.64
CA PHE A 129 0.15 -13.45 28.82
C PHE A 129 0.16 -12.46 29.98
N SER A 130 0.87 -12.80 31.04
CA SER A 130 1.25 -11.87 32.11
C SER A 130 2.73 -11.56 31.92
N PHE A 131 3.09 -10.28 31.82
CA PHE A 131 4.48 -9.84 31.84
C PHE A 131 4.92 -9.62 33.29
N SER A 132 6.14 -10.06 33.62
CA SER A 132 6.85 -9.75 34.87
C SER A 132 7.55 -8.39 34.78
#